data_AF-Q08MK2-F1
#
_entry.id   AF-Q08MK2-F1
#
_cell.length_a   1.000
_cell.length_b   1.000
_cell.length_c   1.000
_cell.angle_alpha   90.00
_cell.angle_beta   90.00
_cell.angle_gamma   90.00
#
_symmetry.space_group_name_H-M   'P 1'
#
loop_
_entity.id
_entity.type
_entity.pdbx_description
1 polymer ?
#
loop_
_entity_poly.entity_id
_entity_poly.type
_entity_poly.pdbx_seq_one_letter_code
_entity_poly.pdbx_strand_id
1 'polypeptide(L)' 'RPGVSTDLNVSWFSPAPGDSTVLVEATVLKSGRTLAFVQVDIRREKDGVLVAQGRMTKFLS' A
#
# COMPACT_ATOMS: atom_id res chain seq x y z
N ARG A 1 13.70 -9.49 -4.97
CA ARG A 1 14.69 -8.42 -5.21
C ARG A 1 14.08 -7.11 -4.72
N PRO A 2 14.75 -6.34 -3.85
CA PRO A 2 14.25 -5.01 -3.49
C PRO A 2 14.35 -4.09 -4.71
N GLY A 3 13.20 -3.61 -5.19
CA GLY A 3 13.13 -2.69 -6.32
C GLY A 3 13.14 -1.22 -5.90
N VAL A 4 13.55 -0.34 -6.81
CA VAL A 4 13.44 1.12 -6.63
C VAL A 4 12.02 1.56 -6.96
N SER A 5 11.42 2.44 -6.16
CA SER A 5 10.08 2.99 -6.47
C SER A 5 10.16 3.96 -7.64
N THR A 6 9.31 3.77 -8.65
CA THR A 6 9.21 4.68 -9.80
C THR A 6 7.93 5.51 -9.79
N ASP A 7 6.86 4.95 -9.22
CA ASP A 7 5.58 5.62 -9.00
C ASP A 7 5.00 5.21 -7.65
N LEU A 8 4.35 6.15 -6.99
CA LEU A 8 3.60 5.95 -5.76
C LEU A 8 2.42 6.90 -5.72
N ASN A 9 1.22 6.35 -5.51
CA ASN A 9 0.00 7.11 -5.27
C ASN A 9 -0.72 6.57 -4.04
N VAL A 10 -1.45 7.45 -3.36
CA VAL A 10 -2.27 7.13 -2.19
C VAL A 10 -3.61 7.84 -2.32
N SER A 11 -4.69 7.08 -2.12
CA SER A 11 -6.04 7.62 -1.99
C SER A 11 -6.50 7.48 -0.54
N TRP A 12 -7.09 8.54 0.01
CA TRP A 12 -7.55 8.60 1.41
C TRP A 12 -9.08 8.60 1.43
N PHE A 13 -9.66 7.71 2.24
CA PHE A 13 -11.12 7.46 2.27
C PHE A 13 -11.73 7.73 3.64
N SER A 14 -10.95 7.58 4.71
CA SER A 14 -11.43 7.76 6.09
C SER A 14 -10.29 8.21 7.00
N PRO A 15 -10.57 8.95 8.07
CA PRO A 15 -9.51 9.37 9.01
C PRO A 15 -8.98 8.16 9.78
N ALA A 16 -7.75 8.26 10.30
CA ALA A 16 -7.24 7.42 11.37
C ALA A 16 -6.79 8.37 12.50
N PRO A 17 -7.59 8.52 13.58
CA PRO A 17 -7.24 9.42 14.68
C PRO A 17 -5.86 9.11 15.29
N GLY A 18 -5.25 10.10 15.94
CA GLY A 18 -4.06 9.87 16.76
C GLY A 18 -4.26 8.71 17.74
N ASP A 19 -3.18 7.99 18.03
CA ASP A 19 -3.15 6.79 18.88
C ASP A 19 -4.00 5.59 18.38
N SER A 20 -4.56 5.66 17.16
CA SER A 20 -5.23 4.51 16.55
C SER A 20 -4.24 3.55 15.91
N THR A 21 -4.43 2.24 16.13
CA THR A 21 -3.72 1.20 15.40
C THR A 21 -4.35 1.01 14.02
N VAL A 22 -3.50 0.85 13.01
CA VAL A 22 -3.90 0.46 11.67
C VAL A 22 -3.22 -0.84 11.26
N LEU A 23 -3.94 -1.68 10.55
CA LEU A 23 -3.42 -2.84 9.84
C LEU A 23 -3.02 -2.41 8.43
N VAL A 24 -1.79 -2.70 8.05
CA VAL A 24 -1.25 -2.38 6.72
C VAL A 24 -0.95 -3.69 6.00
N GLU A 25 -1.72 -3.96 4.95
CA GLU A 25 -1.55 -5.17 4.13
C GLU A 25 -1.03 -4.79 2.76
N ALA A 26 0.13 -5.33 2.37
CA ALA A 26 0.72 -5.12 1.06
C ALA A 26 0.58 -6.38 0.20
N THR A 27 -0.09 -6.25 -0.95
CA THR A 27 -0.29 -7.33 -1.91
C THR A 27 0.47 -7.04 -3.20
N VAL A 28 1.36 -7.95 -3.60
CA VAL A 28 1.98 -7.92 -4.94
C VAL A 28 0.93 -8.34 -5.96
N LEU A 29 0.48 -7.40 -6.78
CA LEU A 29 -0.51 -7.66 -7.83
C LEU A 29 0.12 -8.39 -9.01
N LYS A 30 1.36 -8.03 -9.35
CA LYS A 30 2.14 -8.64 -10.44
C LYS A 30 3.62 -8.38 -10.24
N SER A 31 4.44 -9.40 -10.49
CA SER A 31 5.91 -9.30 -10.53
C SER A 31 6.41 -9.78 -11.89
N GLY A 32 6.99 -8.87 -12.67
CA GLY A 32 7.59 -9.15 -13.97
C GLY A 32 9.11 -9.20 -13.91
N ARG A 33 9.75 -9.15 -15.09
CA ARG A 33 11.22 -9.17 -15.19
C ARG A 33 11.86 -7.90 -14.62
N THR A 34 11.28 -6.74 -14.92
CA THR A 34 11.84 -5.42 -14.58
C THR A 34 10.89 -4.56 -13.76
N LEU A 35 9.62 -4.94 -13.60
CA LEU A 35 8.62 -4.16 -12.87
C LEU A 35 7.80 -5.04 -11.93
N ALA A 36 7.51 -4.53 -10.74
CA ALA A 36 6.49 -5.07 -9.85
C ALA A 36 5.45 -4.01 -9.50
N PHE A 37 4.20 -4.45 -9.36
CA PHE A 37 3.07 -3.62 -8.96
C PHE A 37 2.55 -4.12 -7.62
N VAL A 38 2.41 -3.21 -6.66
CA VAL A 38 1.98 -3.52 -5.30
C VAL A 38 0.82 -2.61 -4.92
N GLN A 39 -0.20 -3.20 -4.32
CA GLN A 39 -1.27 -2.49 -3.64
C GLN A 39 -1.04 -2.57 -2.14
N VAL A 40 -1.37 -1.50 -1.42
CA VAL A 40 -1.32 -1.45 0.04
C VAL A 40 -2.69 -1.01 0.54
N ASP A 41 -3.35 -1.84 1.32
CA ASP A 41 -4.59 -1.49 2.02
C ASP A 41 -4.24 -1.11 3.46
N ILE A 42 -4.67 0.07 3.89
CA ILE A 42 -4.53 0.53 5.28
C ILE A 42 -5.92 0.53 5.91
N ARG A 43 -6.12 -0.33 6.90
CA ARG A 43 -7.40 -0.47 7.61
C ARG A 43 -7.23 -0.11 9.07
N ARG A 44 -8.19 0.59 9.65
CA ARG A 44 -8.17 0.85 11.08
C ARG A 44 -8.47 -0.45 11.84
N GLU A 45 -7.64 -0.80 12.81
CA GLU A 45 -7.73 -2.11 13.48
C GLU A 45 -9.05 -2.27 14.25
N LYS A 46 -9.51 -1.21 14.90
CA LYS A 46 -10.70 -1.27 15.78
C LYS A 46 -12.02 -1.61 15.07
N ASP A 47 -12.15 -1.27 13.78
CA ASP A 47 -13.42 -1.35 13.04
C ASP A 47 -13.28 -1.86 11.60
N GLY A 48 -12.06 -2.14 11.13
CA GLY A 48 -11.78 -2.67 9.80
C GLY A 48 -12.00 -1.67 8.66
N VAL A 49 -12.34 -0.41 8.97
CA VAL A 49 -12.61 0.62 7.96
C VAL A 49 -11.35 0.89 7.13
N LEU A 50 -11.51 0.92 5.81
CA LEU A 50 -10.43 1.30 4.89
C LEU A 50 -10.13 2.80 5.05
N VAL A 51 -8.95 3.10 5.58
CA VAL A 51 -8.45 4.46 5.82
C VAL A 51 -7.86 5.03 4.53
N ALA A 52 -7.00 4.25 3.89
CA ALA A 52 -6.32 4.62 2.66
C ALA A 52 -5.94 3.39 1.84
N GLN A 53 -5.73 3.60 0.55
CA GLN A 53 -5.15 2.62 -0.34
C GLN A 53 -3.97 3.24 -1.08
N GLY A 54 -2.82 2.57 -1.02
CA GLY A 54 -1.62 2.91 -1.77
C GLY A 54 -1.45 2.01 -2.99
N ARG A 55 -0.86 2.55 -4.05
CA ARG A 55 -0.35 1.75 -5.17
C ARG A 55 1.04 2.21 -5.53
N MET A 56 1.95 1.25 -5.70
CA MET A 56 3.34 1.54 -6.07
C MET A 56 3.79 0.68 -7.24
N THR A 57 4.58 1.29 -8.12
CA THR A 57 5.32 0.59 -9.17
C THR A 57 6.80 0.57 -8.79
N LYS A 58 7.42 -0.60 -8.86
CA LYS A 58 8.81 -0.84 -8.46
C LYS A 58 9.61 -1.32 -9.66
N PHE A 59 10.71 -0.64 -9.98
CA PHE A 59 11.71 -1.15 -10.92
C PHE A 59 12.58 -2.19 -10.22
N LEU A 60 12.63 -3.40 -10.79
CA LEU A 60 13.42 -4.52 -10.30
C LEU A 60 14.72 -4.61 -11.11
N SER A 61 15.83 -4.23 -10.48
CA SER A 61 17.20 -4.46 -10.97
C SER A 61 17.86 -5.61 -10.24
#